data_AF-A0A9E1W4D4-F1
#
_entry.id   AF-A0A9E1W4D4-F1
#
_cell.length_a   1.000
_cell.length_b   1.000
_cell.length_c   1.000
_cell.angle_alpha   90.00
_cell.angle_beta   90.00
_cell.angle_gamma   90.00
#
_symmetry.space_group_name_H-M   'P 1'
#
loop_
_entity.id
_entity.type
_entity.pdbx_description
1 polymer ?
#
loop_
_entity_poly.entity_id
_entity_poly.type
_entity_poly.pdbx_seq_one_letter_code
_entity_poly.pdbx_strand_id
1 'polypeptide(L)'
;DAAADNGTWSVTLYGLSDDKPLRRFRDPDVVKKVLDACPLHAHWLDGEPLSEIQTMVGGVDRHREFVIDGVPCATGLLSVGDASSCTNPSLGRGMTLGLMHVALARACVAEHLDDPAALALAFHERTEAELRPYHDATVATDRRRVRDMMSYRDGLTPQPTPEEHVADALMGSATRDQLATRSFGDIYSCNAVPSEVMARPGMLEHALGLAKNFTAQPLPGPDRSELLELVS
;
A
#
# COMPACT_ATOMS: atom_id res chain seq x y z
N ASP A 1 -10.13 -4.05 -1.15
CA ASP A 1 -9.57 -4.79 -0.01
C ASP A 1 -10.53 -4.77 1.16
N ALA A 2 -10.70 -5.93 1.80
CA ALA A 2 -11.44 -6.06 3.04
C ALA A 2 -10.52 -6.67 4.10
N ALA A 3 -10.22 -5.92 5.16
CA ALA A 3 -9.67 -6.50 6.37
C ALA A 3 -10.81 -7.23 7.08
N ALA A 4 -10.61 -8.50 7.47
CA ALA A 4 -11.64 -9.30 8.11
C ALA A 4 -11.05 -10.11 9.27
N ASP A 5 -11.73 -10.07 10.43
CA ASP A 5 -11.45 -10.90 11.59
C ASP A 5 -12.70 -10.96 12.49
N ASN A 6 -12.83 -12.03 13.28
CA ASN A 6 -13.90 -12.20 14.29
C ASN A 6 -15.32 -11.94 13.76
N GLY A 7 -15.62 -12.42 12.55
CA GLY A 7 -16.93 -12.24 11.89
C GLY A 7 -17.23 -10.80 11.47
N THR A 8 -16.23 -9.92 11.45
CA THR A 8 -16.33 -8.53 11.04
C THR A 8 -15.42 -8.27 9.86
N TRP A 9 -15.84 -7.37 8.95
CA TRP A 9 -14.99 -6.87 7.88
C TRP A 9 -15.17 -5.36 7.71
N SER A 10 -14.19 -4.72 7.09
CA SER A 10 -14.27 -3.33 6.65
C SER A 10 -14.14 -3.26 5.13
N VAL A 11 -14.98 -2.47 4.48
CA VAL A 11 -14.85 -2.16 3.05
C VAL A 11 -14.53 -0.69 2.89
N THR A 12 -13.47 -0.39 2.14
CA THR A 12 -13.02 0.99 1.93
C THR A 12 -13.11 1.36 0.46
N LEU A 13 -13.82 2.45 0.16
CA LEU A 13 -13.81 3.09 -1.16
C LEU A 13 -12.78 4.22 -1.17
N TYR A 14 -11.93 4.22 -2.20
CA TYR A 14 -10.92 5.27 -2.42
C TYR A 14 -11.32 6.14 -3.60
N GLY A 15 -11.10 7.45 -3.48
CA GLY A 15 -11.33 8.42 -4.55
C GLY A 15 -10.26 9.50 -4.53
N LEU A 16 -10.01 10.12 -5.68
CA LEU A 16 -9.12 11.28 -5.74
C LEU A 16 -9.74 12.45 -4.96
N SER A 17 -8.93 13.12 -4.15
CA SER A 17 -9.41 14.22 -3.30
C SER A 17 -9.99 15.41 -4.08
N ASP A 18 -9.57 15.60 -5.33
CA ASP A 18 -10.03 16.64 -6.24
C ASP A 18 -11.22 16.20 -7.13
N ASP A 19 -11.61 14.93 -7.09
CA ASP A 19 -12.77 14.40 -7.82
C ASP A 19 -14.07 14.67 -7.06
N LYS A 20 -14.64 15.86 -7.29
CA LYS A 20 -15.79 16.39 -6.55
C LYS A 20 -17.00 15.45 -6.50
N PRO A 21 -17.43 14.78 -7.59
CA PRO A 21 -18.48 13.76 -7.54
C PRO A 21 -18.26 12.69 -6.45
N LEU A 22 -17.02 12.21 -6.27
CA LEU A 22 -16.72 11.13 -5.32
C LEU A 22 -16.79 11.56 -3.84
N ARG A 23 -16.98 12.86 -3.54
CA ARG A 23 -17.31 13.32 -2.17
C ARG A 23 -18.63 12.75 -1.63
N ARG A 24 -19.41 12.08 -2.49
CA ARG A 24 -20.63 11.35 -2.14
C ARG A 24 -20.34 9.99 -1.49
N PHE A 25 -19.11 9.49 -1.47
CA PHE A 25 -18.68 8.28 -0.73
C PHE A 25 -18.78 8.37 0.81
N ARG A 26 -19.51 9.36 1.33
CA ARG A 26 -19.92 9.49 2.74
C ARG A 26 -21.40 9.15 2.97
N ASP A 27 -22.14 8.96 1.88
CA ASP A 27 -23.57 8.66 1.88
C ASP A 27 -23.76 7.13 1.83
N PRO A 28 -24.43 6.54 2.83
CA PRO A 28 -24.68 5.09 2.89
C PRO A 28 -25.33 4.52 1.64
N ASP A 29 -26.29 5.23 1.04
CA ASP A 29 -27.01 4.74 -0.13
C ASP A 29 -26.11 4.74 -1.37
N VAL A 30 -25.25 5.76 -1.50
CA VAL A 30 -24.27 5.83 -2.59
C VAL A 30 -23.21 4.74 -2.45
N VAL A 31 -22.67 4.54 -1.24
CA VAL A 31 -21.68 3.49 -0.98
C VAL A 31 -22.28 2.11 -1.29
N LYS A 32 -23.52 1.85 -0.86
CA LYS A 32 -24.21 0.60 -1.18
C LYS A 32 -24.36 0.40 -2.68
N LYS A 33 -24.85 1.39 -3.42
CA LYS A 33 -25.00 1.31 -4.89
C LYS A 33 -23.67 1.02 -5.60
N VAL A 34 -22.61 1.71 -5.20
CA VAL A 34 -21.28 1.55 -5.82
C VAL A 34 -20.70 0.17 -5.49
N LEU A 35 -20.83 -0.31 -4.25
CA LEU A 35 -20.37 -1.64 -3.86
C LEU A 35 -21.15 -2.76 -4.55
N ASP A 36 -22.47 -2.61 -4.68
CA ASP A 36 -23.34 -3.55 -5.40
C ASP A 36 -22.96 -3.64 -6.88
N ALA A 37 -22.58 -2.52 -7.50
CA ALA A 37 -22.08 -2.46 -8.87
C ALA A 37 -20.68 -3.07 -9.07
N CYS A 38 -19.96 -3.43 -7.99
CA CYS A 38 -18.63 -4.06 -8.06
C CYS A 38 -18.75 -5.58 -7.83
N PRO A 39 -18.79 -6.45 -8.86
CA PRO A 39 -19.15 -7.86 -8.68
C PRO A 39 -18.22 -8.65 -7.76
N LEU A 40 -16.93 -8.28 -7.71
CA LEU A 40 -15.96 -8.90 -6.81
C LEU A 40 -16.13 -8.48 -5.34
N HIS A 41 -17.01 -7.51 -5.05
CA HIS A 41 -17.18 -6.91 -3.72
C HIS A 41 -18.65 -6.86 -3.26
N ALA A 42 -19.63 -7.01 -4.15
CA ALA A 42 -21.05 -6.86 -3.85
C ALA A 42 -21.51 -7.73 -2.66
N HIS A 43 -20.99 -8.96 -2.56
CA HIS A 43 -21.29 -9.91 -1.47
C HIS A 43 -20.92 -9.39 -0.06
N TRP A 44 -20.04 -8.38 0.05
CA TRP A 44 -19.73 -7.77 1.34
C TRP A 44 -20.89 -6.94 1.92
N LEU A 45 -21.93 -6.66 1.11
CA LEU A 45 -23.16 -6.02 1.55
C LEU A 45 -24.13 -6.96 2.28
N ASP A 46 -23.87 -8.27 2.28
CA ASP A 46 -24.71 -9.25 2.97
C ASP A 46 -24.62 -9.17 4.50
N GLY A 47 -23.67 -8.39 5.03
CA GLY A 47 -23.49 -8.17 6.47
C GLY A 47 -24.30 -7.00 7.02
N GLU A 48 -24.31 -6.90 8.35
CA GLU A 48 -24.93 -5.78 9.06
C GLU A 48 -23.87 -4.70 9.37
N PRO A 49 -24.09 -3.43 8.99
CA PRO A 49 -23.17 -2.35 9.33
C PRO A 49 -23.02 -2.20 10.85
N LEU A 50 -21.77 -2.23 11.35
CA LEU A 50 -21.46 -2.04 12.77
C LEU A 50 -21.32 -0.57 13.17
N SER A 51 -21.13 0.33 12.21
CA SER A 51 -20.98 1.77 12.43
C SER A 51 -21.52 2.56 11.25
N GLU A 52 -21.67 3.88 11.45
CA GLU A 52 -21.81 4.82 10.33
C GLU A 52 -20.55 4.81 9.45
N ILE A 53 -20.68 5.33 8.22
CA ILE A 53 -19.54 5.48 7.31
C ILE A 53 -18.52 6.43 7.92
N GLN A 54 -17.29 5.93 8.07
CA GLN A 54 -16.16 6.74 8.46
C GLN A 54 -15.45 7.29 7.23
N THR A 55 -15.38 8.61 7.14
CA THR A 55 -14.63 9.28 6.07
C THR A 55 -13.24 9.65 6.57
N MET A 56 -12.22 9.30 5.80
CA MET A 56 -10.84 9.74 6.04
C MET A 56 -10.40 10.67 4.92
N VAL A 57 -9.80 11.80 5.27
CA VAL A 57 -9.19 12.75 4.33
C VAL A 57 -7.75 13.02 4.74
N GLY A 58 -6.90 13.31 3.77
CA GLY A 58 -5.52 13.72 4.03
C GLY A 58 -4.62 12.57 4.50
N GLY A 59 -4.80 11.35 3.96
CA GLY A 59 -3.74 10.36 4.03
C GLY A 59 -2.48 10.95 3.40
N VAL A 60 -1.37 10.98 4.14
CA VAL A 60 -0.10 11.53 3.67
C VAL A 60 0.95 10.44 3.77
N ASP A 61 1.62 10.18 2.66
CA ASP A 61 2.91 9.49 2.67
C ASP A 61 3.95 10.44 3.25
N ARG A 62 4.54 10.08 4.39
CA ARG A 62 5.50 10.91 5.08
C ARG A 62 6.59 10.04 5.66
N HIS A 63 7.81 10.51 5.47
CA HIS A 63 8.99 10.03 6.16
C HIS A 63 9.66 11.23 6.84
N ARG A 64 10.16 11.05 8.07
CA ARG A 64 10.85 12.10 8.83
C ARG A 64 12.27 11.67 9.13
N GLU A 65 13.19 12.59 8.92
CA GLU A 65 14.61 12.43 9.25
C GLU A 65 14.87 12.96 10.67
N PHE A 66 15.53 12.15 11.50
CA PHE A 66 15.82 12.48 12.91
C PHE A 66 17.32 12.59 13.20
N VAL A 67 18.16 12.36 12.19
CA VAL A 67 19.61 12.59 12.22
C VAL A 67 19.92 13.43 10.98
N ILE A 68 20.47 14.62 11.18
CA ILE A 68 20.78 15.55 10.09
C ILE A 68 22.29 15.76 10.10
N ASP A 69 22.93 15.57 8.94
CA ASP A 69 24.39 15.68 8.79
C ASP A 69 25.18 14.84 9.82
N GLY A 70 24.64 13.65 10.14
CA GLY A 70 25.24 12.74 11.12
C GLY A 70 25.03 13.12 12.59
N VAL A 71 24.19 14.12 12.88
CA VAL A 71 23.89 14.58 14.25
C VAL A 71 22.43 14.30 14.61
N PRO A 72 22.14 13.58 15.72
CA PRO A 72 20.77 13.36 16.18
C PRO A 72 20.07 14.68 16.56
N CYS A 73 18.86 14.89 16.05
CA CYS A 73 18.02 16.05 16.39
C CYS A 73 17.62 16.07 17.88
N ALA A 74 17.50 14.89 18.49
CA ALA A 74 17.28 14.70 19.91
C ALA A 74 17.94 13.40 20.37
N THR A 75 18.45 13.39 21.59
CA THR A 75 18.95 12.18 22.27
C THR A 75 18.01 11.84 23.42
N GLY A 76 17.74 10.54 23.63
CA GLY A 76 16.79 10.07 24.65
C GLY A 76 15.31 10.01 24.22
N LEU A 77 15.00 10.28 22.94
CA LEU A 77 13.67 10.08 22.35
C LEU A 77 13.81 9.34 21.02
N LEU A 78 13.05 8.25 20.84
CA LEU A 78 12.97 7.51 19.58
C LEU A 78 11.56 7.59 19.01
N SER A 79 11.43 7.99 17.74
CA SER A 79 10.16 8.03 17.02
C SER A 79 9.89 6.69 16.33
N VAL A 80 8.81 6.01 16.71
CA VAL A 80 8.42 4.70 16.15
C VAL A 80 7.09 4.77 15.40
N GLY A 81 6.87 3.84 14.46
CA GLY A 81 5.66 3.79 13.63
C GLY A 81 5.36 5.13 12.93
N ASP A 82 4.08 5.53 12.93
CA ASP A 82 3.58 6.74 12.26
C ASP A 82 4.22 8.05 12.76
N ALA A 83 4.78 8.06 13.97
CA ALA A 83 5.52 9.21 14.48
C ALA A 83 6.80 9.46 13.66
N SER A 84 7.41 8.41 13.13
CA SER A 84 8.54 8.50 12.20
C SER A 84 8.06 8.55 10.77
N SER A 85 7.37 7.51 10.31
CA SER A 85 6.98 7.34 8.91
C SER A 85 5.58 6.75 8.81
N CYS A 86 4.77 7.27 7.91
CA CYS A 86 3.44 6.76 7.60
C CYS A 86 3.23 6.69 6.10
N THR A 87 2.49 5.70 5.64
CA THR A 87 2.00 5.60 4.26
C THR A 87 0.49 5.75 4.27
N ASN A 88 -0.09 6.18 3.17
CA ASN A 88 -1.53 6.05 2.96
C ASN A 88 -1.96 4.58 3.17
N PRO A 89 -3.19 4.33 3.65
CA PRO A 89 -3.58 3.00 4.08
C PRO A 89 -3.94 2.04 2.94
N SER A 90 -3.80 2.43 1.66
CA SER A 90 -4.31 1.67 0.51
C SER A 90 -3.68 0.28 0.31
N LEU A 91 -2.55 0.01 0.99
CA LEU A 91 -1.87 -1.30 0.98
C LEU A 91 -1.86 -1.98 2.36
N GLY A 92 -2.45 -1.39 3.39
CA GLY A 92 -2.56 -2.00 4.72
C GLY A 92 -1.23 -2.28 5.44
N ARG A 93 -0.12 -1.65 5.03
CA ARG A 93 1.23 -1.97 5.54
C ARG A 93 1.58 -1.30 6.87
N GLY A 94 0.83 -0.29 7.32
CA GLY A 94 1.19 0.53 8.48
C GLY A 94 1.43 -0.29 9.76
N MET A 95 0.58 -1.28 10.04
CA MET A 95 0.75 -2.15 11.21
C MET A 95 2.03 -2.99 11.13
N THR A 96 2.28 -3.63 9.98
CA THR A 96 3.48 -4.46 9.76
C THR A 96 4.74 -3.62 9.93
N LEU A 97 4.82 -2.47 9.25
CA LEU A 97 5.98 -1.58 9.36
C LEU A 97 6.15 -1.02 10.78
N GLY A 98 5.05 -0.68 11.45
CA GLY A 98 5.08 -0.25 12.85
C GLY A 98 5.65 -1.32 13.79
N LEU A 99 5.23 -2.58 13.63
CA LEU A 99 5.75 -3.71 14.43
C LEU A 99 7.22 -4.01 14.14
N MET A 100 7.63 -3.99 12.87
CA MET A 100 9.04 -4.08 12.47
C MET A 100 9.86 -2.97 13.14
N HIS A 101 9.36 -1.74 13.12
CA HIS A 101 10.02 -0.59 13.73
C HIS A 101 10.18 -0.71 15.25
N VAL A 102 9.17 -1.22 15.95
CA VAL A 102 9.26 -1.51 17.38
C VAL A 102 10.30 -2.60 17.66
N ALA A 103 10.39 -3.63 16.82
CA ALA A 103 11.41 -4.68 16.98
C ALA A 103 12.84 -4.12 16.82
N LEU A 104 13.06 -3.24 15.84
CA LEU A 104 14.34 -2.55 15.66
C LEU A 104 14.67 -1.65 16.85
N ALA A 105 13.70 -0.86 17.32
CA ALA A 105 13.88 0.01 18.48
C ALA A 105 14.30 -0.80 19.70
N ARG A 106 13.63 -1.93 19.96
CA ARG A 106 13.97 -2.83 21.07
C ARG A 106 15.40 -3.35 20.98
N ALA A 107 15.85 -3.76 19.79
CA ALA A 107 17.20 -4.25 19.58
C ALA A 107 18.24 -3.15 19.83
N CYS A 108 18.06 -1.97 19.25
CA CYS A 108 18.98 -0.84 19.42
C CYS A 108 19.07 -0.41 20.89
N VAL A 109 17.92 -0.34 21.59
CA VAL A 109 17.88 -0.01 23.02
C VAL A 109 18.65 -1.02 23.84
N ALA A 110 18.54 -2.32 23.54
CA ALA A 110 19.28 -3.35 24.26
C ALA A 110 20.81 -3.25 24.04
N GLU A 111 21.25 -2.79 22.87
CA GLU A 111 22.66 -2.69 22.49
C GLU A 111 23.32 -1.37 22.95
N HIS A 112 22.54 -0.29 23.06
CA HIS A 112 23.07 1.07 23.25
C HIS A 112 22.40 1.85 24.40
N LEU A 113 21.79 1.18 25.38
CA LEU A 113 21.02 1.82 26.45
C LEU A 113 21.80 2.93 27.19
N ASP A 114 23.09 2.69 27.43
CA ASP A 114 23.95 3.58 28.22
C ASP A 114 24.55 4.74 27.42
N ASP A 115 24.33 4.79 26.10
CA ASP A 115 24.78 5.87 25.22
C ASP A 115 23.63 6.38 24.34
N PRO A 116 22.89 7.40 24.80
CA PRO A 116 21.73 7.95 24.07
C PRO A 116 22.06 8.50 22.67
N ALA A 117 23.30 8.92 22.42
CA ALA A 117 23.72 9.42 21.11
C ALA A 117 23.99 8.26 20.16
N ALA A 118 24.74 7.24 20.60
CA ALA A 118 24.95 6.03 19.83
C ALA A 118 23.64 5.30 19.54
N LEU A 119 22.72 5.25 20.52
CA LEU A 119 21.38 4.70 20.34
C LEU A 119 20.60 5.38 19.23
N ALA A 120 20.55 6.72 19.22
CA ALA A 120 19.83 7.48 18.20
C ALA A 120 20.42 7.28 16.80
N LEU A 121 21.75 7.24 16.68
CA LEU A 121 22.44 7.00 15.41
C LEU A 121 22.20 5.58 14.88
N ALA A 122 22.40 4.56 15.72
CA ALA A 122 22.19 3.16 15.34
C ALA A 122 20.73 2.90 14.95
N PHE A 123 19.78 3.46 15.70
CA PHE A 123 18.36 3.33 15.39
C PHE A 123 17.98 4.00 14.07
N HIS A 124 18.51 5.21 13.79
CA HIS A 124 18.30 5.89 12.52
C HIS A 124 18.89 5.07 11.36
N GLU A 125 20.15 4.65 11.46
CA GLU A 125 20.83 3.86 10.42
C GLU A 125 20.04 2.58 10.09
N ARG A 126 19.60 1.84 11.11
CA ARG A 126 18.79 0.63 10.90
C ARG A 126 17.41 0.92 10.36
N THR A 127 16.79 2.04 10.72
CA THR A 127 15.51 2.46 10.15
C THR A 127 15.66 2.76 8.65
N GLU A 128 16.70 3.50 8.27
CA GLU A 128 16.98 3.78 6.86
C GLU A 128 17.38 2.53 6.07
N ALA A 129 18.08 1.59 6.69
CA ALA A 129 18.49 0.36 6.00
C ALA A 129 17.34 -0.66 5.89
N GLU A 130 16.56 -0.86 6.95
CA GLU A 130 15.65 -2.02 7.07
C GLU A 130 14.17 -1.67 6.83
N LEU A 131 13.74 -0.42 7.11
CA LEU A 131 12.33 -0.01 6.97
C LEU A 131 12.08 0.89 5.77
N ARG A 132 12.98 1.84 5.51
CA ARG A 132 12.83 2.83 4.44
C ARG A 132 12.58 2.18 3.06
N PRO A 133 13.22 1.06 2.68
CA PRO A 133 12.92 0.40 1.40
C PRO A 133 11.46 -0.01 1.25
N TYR A 134 10.82 -0.50 2.32
CA TYR A 134 9.40 -0.89 2.30
C TYR A 134 8.48 0.32 2.21
N HIS A 135 8.81 1.39 2.96
CA HIS A 135 8.10 2.67 2.84
C HIS A 135 8.15 3.18 1.40
N ASP A 136 9.35 3.28 0.81
CA ASP A 136 9.54 3.84 -0.52
C ASP A 136 8.87 3.01 -1.62
N ALA A 137 8.92 1.67 -1.51
CA ALA A 137 8.18 0.78 -2.41
C ALA A 137 6.66 0.96 -2.30
N THR A 138 6.15 1.24 -1.09
CA THR A 138 4.72 1.52 -0.84
C THR A 138 4.32 2.85 -1.49
N VAL A 139 5.12 3.91 -1.28
CA VAL A 139 4.89 5.24 -1.87
C VAL A 139 4.95 5.19 -3.40
N ALA A 140 5.88 4.42 -3.98
CA ALA A 140 5.95 4.25 -5.42
C ALA A 140 4.68 3.60 -5.99
N THR A 141 4.15 2.58 -5.30
CA THR A 141 2.90 1.91 -5.68
C THR A 141 1.70 2.86 -5.56
N ASP A 142 1.64 3.66 -4.51
CA ASP A 142 0.57 4.65 -4.32
C ASP A 142 0.58 5.72 -5.41
N ARG A 143 1.74 6.32 -5.69
CA ARG A 143 1.90 7.34 -6.74
C ARG A 143 1.46 6.80 -8.10
N ARG A 144 1.77 5.54 -8.40
CA ARG A 144 1.26 4.85 -9.59
C ARG A 144 -0.26 4.75 -9.56
N ARG A 145 -0.86 4.25 -8.48
CA ARG A 145 -2.32 4.13 -8.35
C ARG A 145 -3.03 5.47 -8.52
N VAL A 146 -2.51 6.54 -7.92
CA VAL A 146 -3.05 7.91 -8.07
C VAL A 146 -2.99 8.37 -9.52
N ARG A 147 -1.87 8.14 -10.22
CA ARG A 147 -1.70 8.47 -11.64
C ARG A 147 -2.68 7.70 -12.53
N ASP A 148 -2.90 6.42 -12.24
CA ASP A 148 -3.84 5.58 -12.98
C ASP A 148 -5.29 6.04 -12.72
N MET A 149 -5.65 6.36 -11.47
CA MET A 149 -6.95 6.95 -11.11
C MET A 149 -7.21 8.27 -11.83
N MET A 150 -6.19 9.13 -11.99
CA MET A 150 -6.32 10.38 -12.75
C MET A 150 -6.63 10.12 -14.22
N SER A 151 -5.96 9.13 -14.82
CA SER A 151 -6.24 8.72 -16.21
C SER A 151 -7.68 8.22 -16.36
N TYR A 152 -8.16 7.35 -15.47
CA TYR A 152 -9.55 6.87 -15.50
C TYR A 152 -10.58 8.00 -15.31
N ARG A 153 -10.32 8.94 -14.39
CA ARG A 153 -11.17 10.12 -14.20
C ARG A 153 -11.32 10.92 -15.49
N ASP A 154 -10.24 11.03 -16.25
CA ASP A 154 -10.15 11.80 -17.50
C ASP A 154 -10.57 10.97 -18.74
N GLY A 155 -11.10 9.74 -18.53
CA GLY A 155 -11.59 8.86 -19.60
C GLY A 155 -10.48 8.18 -20.41
N LEU A 156 -9.26 8.09 -19.85
CA LEU A 156 -8.08 7.52 -20.48
C LEU A 156 -7.74 6.15 -19.88
N THR A 157 -7.14 5.30 -20.70
CA THR A 157 -6.55 4.02 -20.24
C THR A 157 -5.11 4.25 -19.78
N PRO A 158 -4.77 4.01 -18.50
CA PRO A 158 -3.40 4.12 -18.02
C PRO A 158 -2.44 3.25 -18.83
N GLN A 159 -1.24 3.77 -19.11
CA GLN A 159 -0.19 3.03 -19.80
C GLN A 159 0.94 2.73 -18.81
N PRO A 160 1.21 1.45 -18.48
CA PRO A 160 2.28 1.10 -17.57
C PRO A 160 3.65 1.32 -18.22
N THR A 161 4.67 1.64 -17.41
CA THR A 161 6.06 1.53 -17.85
C THR A 161 6.43 0.05 -18.08
N PRO A 162 7.54 -0.26 -18.77
CA PRO A 162 8.00 -1.64 -18.92
C PRO A 162 8.16 -2.38 -17.58
N GLU A 163 8.68 -1.69 -16.55
CA GLU A 163 8.86 -2.24 -15.20
C GLU A 163 7.51 -2.49 -14.51
N GLU A 164 6.56 -1.57 -14.66
CA GLU A 164 5.20 -1.71 -14.14
C GLU A 164 4.46 -2.87 -14.82
N HIS A 165 4.63 -3.06 -16.13
CA HIS A 165 4.06 -4.19 -16.87
C HIS A 165 4.63 -5.53 -16.40
N VAL A 166 5.93 -5.60 -16.09
CA VAL A 166 6.54 -6.80 -15.49
C VAL A 166 5.96 -7.07 -14.10
N ALA A 167 5.77 -6.04 -13.27
CA ALA A 167 5.14 -6.18 -11.96
C ALA A 167 3.69 -6.65 -12.06
N ASP A 168 2.91 -6.11 -13.01
CA ASP A 168 1.54 -6.53 -13.26
C ASP A 168 1.46 -7.98 -13.74
N ALA A 169 2.38 -8.40 -14.61
CA ALA A 169 2.46 -9.77 -15.10
C ALA A 169 2.79 -10.76 -13.98
N LEU A 170 3.66 -10.37 -13.06
CA LEU A 170 3.97 -11.16 -11.86
C LEU A 170 2.72 -11.33 -10.99
N MET A 171 2.07 -10.22 -10.61
CA MET A 171 0.86 -10.26 -9.78
C MET A 171 -0.29 -11.00 -10.47
N GLY A 172 -0.57 -10.69 -11.74
CA GLY A 172 -1.65 -11.29 -12.52
C GLY A 172 -1.43 -12.76 -12.85
N SER A 173 -0.22 -13.29 -12.67
CA SER A 173 0.09 -14.72 -12.85
C SER A 173 0.15 -15.50 -11.54
N ALA A 174 0.00 -14.84 -10.38
CA ALA A 174 0.16 -15.45 -9.06
C ALA A 174 -0.85 -16.59 -8.76
N THR A 175 -1.97 -16.69 -9.49
CA THR A 175 -2.95 -17.79 -9.31
C THR A 175 -2.58 -19.06 -10.11
N ARG A 176 -1.62 -18.97 -11.03
CA ARG A 176 -1.30 -20.03 -12.00
C ARG A 176 0.19 -20.34 -12.11
N ASP A 177 1.06 -19.51 -11.53
CA ASP A 177 2.50 -19.68 -11.54
C ASP A 177 3.06 -19.65 -10.10
N GLN A 178 3.68 -20.75 -9.67
CA GLN A 178 4.11 -20.93 -8.29
C GLN A 178 5.18 -19.93 -7.86
N LEU A 179 6.11 -19.59 -8.75
CA LEU A 179 7.18 -18.64 -8.44
C LEU A 179 6.60 -17.23 -8.31
N ALA A 180 5.65 -16.85 -9.18
CA ALA A 180 4.90 -15.62 -9.07
C ALA A 180 4.08 -15.55 -7.78
N THR A 181 3.41 -16.63 -7.37
CA THR A 181 2.68 -16.70 -6.09
C THR A 181 3.60 -16.39 -4.91
N ARG A 182 4.76 -17.06 -4.84
CA ARG A 182 5.72 -16.89 -3.73
C ARG A 182 6.33 -15.50 -3.72
N SER A 183 6.79 -15.03 -4.88
CA SER A 183 7.40 -13.71 -5.03
C SER A 183 6.43 -12.58 -4.72
N PHE A 184 5.19 -12.68 -5.20
CA PHE A 184 4.15 -11.72 -4.84
C PHE A 184 3.81 -11.79 -3.34
N GLY A 185 3.71 -12.98 -2.78
CA GLY A 185 3.47 -13.20 -1.35
C GLY A 185 4.54 -12.54 -0.45
N ASP A 186 5.81 -12.66 -0.83
CA ASP A 186 6.92 -12.00 -0.11
C ASP A 186 6.84 -10.48 -0.15
N ILE A 187 6.52 -9.91 -1.31
CA ILE A 187 6.34 -8.45 -1.47
C ILE A 187 5.13 -7.97 -0.68
N TYR A 188 4.00 -8.67 -0.80
CA TYR A 188 2.76 -8.30 -0.15
C TYR A 188 2.90 -8.34 1.38
N SER A 189 3.56 -9.37 1.90
CA SER A 189 3.75 -9.60 3.34
C SER A 189 4.94 -8.82 3.94
N CYS A 190 5.61 -7.97 3.15
CA CYS A 190 6.81 -7.24 3.58
C CYS A 190 7.96 -8.15 4.06
N ASN A 191 8.14 -9.32 3.43
CA ASN A 191 9.29 -10.19 3.66
C ASN A 191 10.50 -9.83 2.79
N ALA A 192 10.25 -9.15 1.67
CA ALA A 192 11.28 -8.61 0.78
C ALA A 192 10.70 -7.45 -0.02
N VAL A 193 11.53 -6.47 -0.39
CA VAL A 193 11.12 -5.42 -1.33
C VAL A 193 11.16 -5.93 -2.77
N PRO A 194 10.44 -5.29 -3.72
CA PRO A 194 10.41 -5.73 -5.12
C PRO A 194 11.80 -5.89 -5.76
N SER A 195 12.75 -5.00 -5.45
CA SER A 195 14.12 -5.08 -5.98
C SER A 195 14.87 -6.31 -5.50
N GLU A 196 14.72 -6.69 -4.22
CA GLU A 196 15.32 -7.91 -3.66
C GLU A 196 14.72 -9.16 -4.30
N VAL A 197 13.40 -9.18 -4.50
CA VAL A 197 12.73 -10.28 -5.20
C VAL A 197 13.25 -10.41 -6.62
N MET A 198 13.32 -9.32 -7.38
CA MET A 198 13.83 -9.35 -8.75
C MET A 198 15.31 -9.74 -8.86
N ALA A 199 16.11 -9.47 -7.83
CA ALA A 199 17.52 -9.86 -7.76
C ALA A 199 17.74 -11.36 -7.47
N ARG A 200 16.70 -12.11 -7.10
CA ARG A 200 16.82 -13.56 -6.86
C ARG A 200 17.20 -14.28 -8.16
N PRO A 201 18.02 -15.36 -8.09
CA PRO A 201 18.45 -16.11 -9.27
C PRO A 201 17.28 -16.53 -10.16
N GLY A 202 17.33 -16.14 -11.44
CA GLY A 202 16.31 -16.47 -12.45
C GLY A 202 14.98 -15.70 -12.34
N MET A 203 14.76 -14.90 -11.29
CA MET A 203 13.46 -14.25 -11.07
C MET A 203 13.16 -13.19 -12.13
N LEU A 204 14.13 -12.34 -12.49
CA LEU A 204 13.92 -11.32 -13.52
C LEU A 204 13.60 -11.95 -14.88
N GLU A 205 14.34 -12.99 -15.28
CA GLU A 205 14.07 -13.70 -16.54
C GLU A 205 12.68 -14.33 -16.54
N HIS A 206 12.29 -14.96 -15.44
CA HIS A 206 10.95 -15.54 -15.28
C HIS A 206 9.86 -14.47 -15.38
N ALA A 207 10.02 -13.35 -14.68
CA ALA A 207 9.05 -12.24 -14.70
C ALA A 207 8.92 -11.62 -16.10
N LEU A 208 10.02 -11.44 -16.82
CA LEU A 208 10.02 -11.02 -18.23
C LEU A 208 9.33 -12.06 -19.13
N GLY A 209 9.53 -13.35 -18.86
CA GLY A 209 8.84 -14.44 -19.56
C GLY A 209 7.32 -14.38 -19.39
N LEU A 210 6.85 -14.15 -18.17
CA LEU A 210 5.43 -13.92 -17.88
C LEU A 210 4.89 -12.69 -18.62
N ALA A 211 5.64 -11.60 -18.60
CA ALA A 211 5.23 -10.32 -19.17
C ALA A 211 5.02 -10.35 -20.70
N LYS A 212 5.75 -11.20 -21.44
CA LYS A 212 5.62 -11.34 -22.90
C LYS A 212 4.20 -11.72 -23.36
N ASN A 213 3.52 -12.56 -22.57
CA ASN A 213 2.19 -13.07 -22.90
C ASN A 213 1.11 -12.54 -21.95
N PHE A 214 1.46 -11.55 -21.12
CA PHE A 214 0.53 -10.95 -20.18
C PHE A 214 -0.21 -9.80 -20.84
N THR A 215 -1.52 -9.78 -20.65
CA THR A 215 -2.36 -8.64 -20.99
C THR A 215 -3.26 -8.39 -19.80
N ALA A 216 -3.11 -7.22 -19.18
CA ALA A 216 -3.98 -6.82 -18.07
C ALA A 216 -5.43 -6.82 -18.55
N GLN A 217 -6.28 -7.53 -17.83
CA GLN A 217 -7.72 -7.49 -18.04
C GLN A 217 -8.31 -6.47 -17.08
N PRO A 218 -9.25 -5.62 -17.52
CA PRO A 218 -9.97 -4.75 -16.60
C PRO A 218 -10.70 -5.61 -15.56
N LEU A 219 -10.66 -5.18 -14.30
CA LEU A 219 -11.48 -5.79 -13.27
C LEU A 219 -12.95 -5.45 -13.55
N PRO A 220 -13.89 -6.38 -13.29
CA PRO A 220 -15.31 -6.10 -13.47
C PRO A 220 -15.77 -5.07 -12.44
N GLY A 221 -16.54 -4.08 -12.90
CA GLY A 221 -17.05 -2.96 -12.12
C GLY A 221 -17.44 -1.79 -13.02
N PRO A 222 -17.98 -0.70 -12.45
CA PRO A 222 -18.44 0.43 -13.22
C PRO A 222 -17.25 1.16 -13.87
N ASP A 223 -17.43 1.58 -15.12
CA ASP A 223 -16.54 2.54 -15.75
C ASP A 223 -16.73 3.96 -15.16
N ARG A 224 -16.01 4.95 -15.68
CA ARG A 224 -16.11 6.32 -15.17
C ARG A 224 -17.51 6.92 -15.37
N SER A 225 -18.17 6.65 -16.49
CA SER A 225 -19.51 7.18 -16.77
C SER A 225 -20.54 6.56 -15.84
N GLU A 226 -20.51 5.23 -15.72
CA GLU A 226 -21.39 4.48 -14.82
C GLU A 226 -21.18 4.89 -13.35
N LEU A 227 -19.91 5.07 -12.93
CA LEU A 227 -19.61 5.56 -11.59
C LEU A 227 -20.20 6.95 -11.33
N LEU A 228 -20.15 7.86 -12.32
CA LEU A 228 -20.74 9.19 -12.19
C LEU A 228 -22.27 9.15 -12.07
N GLU A 229 -22.93 8.24 -12.78
CA GLU A 229 -24.37 8.01 -12.63
C GLU A 229 -24.71 7.47 -11.24
N LEU A 230 -23.92 6.52 -10.72
CA LEU A 230 -24.14 5.92 -9.40
C LEU A 230 -23.98 6.91 -8.23
N VAL A 231 -23.11 7.90 -8.37
CA VAL A 231 -22.84 8.91 -7.33
C VAL A 231 -23.66 10.20 -7.49
N SER A 232 -24.44 10.33 -8.57
CA SER A 232 -25.27 11.51 -8.84
C SER A 232 -26.42 11.72 -7.85
#